data_AF-A0A811NCC5-F1
#
_entry.id   AF-A0A811NCC5-F1
#
_cell.length_a   1.000
_cell.length_b   1.000
_cell.length_c   1.000
_cell.angle_alpha   90.00
_cell.angle_beta   90.00
_cell.angle_gamma   90.00
#
_symmetry.space_group_name_H-M   'P 1'
#
loop_
_entity.id
_entity.type
_entity.pdbx_description
1 polymer ?
#
loop_
_entity_poly.entity_id
_entity_poly.type
_entity_poly.pdbx_seq_one_letter_code
_entity_poly.pdbx_strand_id
1 'polypeptide(L)'
;MSMNAIVAAQGIQIWRWFHARYPSKGTDAKRAVPRNILEQIIWDKEVEVIQRKARTPLSDMKASAVLAPPPRDFLGALHAACHRNGEVPALIAEVHDERELDRVLKVDGVELIGINNRSLVDTANTNMLLEKRGYIIKKKRIQVVSESGLFTPDDVAYVQNAGIFTVLVGESLLAQEDPGRANAGLFGKELLP
;
A
#
# COMPACT_ATOMS: atom_id res chain seq x y z
N MET A 1 18.13 5.11 22.84
CA MET A 1 16.71 4.66 22.81
C MET A 1 16.56 3.60 21.73
N SER A 2 15.88 2.49 22.01
CA SER A 2 15.69 1.43 20.99
C SER A 2 14.66 1.87 19.94
N MET A 3 14.78 1.38 18.71
CA MET A 3 13.81 1.64 17.63
C MET A 3 12.37 1.32 18.08
N ASN A 4 12.21 0.26 18.89
CA ASN A 4 10.92 -0.15 19.44
C ASN A 4 10.34 0.91 20.40
N ALA A 5 11.17 1.66 21.13
CA ALA A 5 10.70 2.73 22.02
C ALA A 5 10.20 3.96 21.24
N ILE A 6 10.77 4.24 20.07
CA ILE A 6 10.36 5.35 19.19
C ILE A 6 9.03 5.03 18.52
N VAL A 7 8.85 3.79 18.08
CA VAL A 7 7.63 3.32 17.40
C VAL A 7 6.45 3.19 18.37
N ALA A 8 6.69 2.71 19.59
CA ALA A 8 5.66 2.63 20.62
C ALA A 8 5.16 4.02 21.06
N ALA A 9 6.02 5.04 21.08
CA ALA A 9 5.64 6.42 21.38
C ALA A 9 4.71 7.05 20.31
N GLN A 10 4.60 6.44 19.13
CA GLN A 10 3.73 6.88 18.02
C GLN A 10 2.42 6.07 17.92
N GLY A 11 2.13 5.20 18.91
CA GLY A 11 0.87 4.42 18.94
C GLY A 11 0.84 3.24 17.97
N ILE A 12 1.97 2.88 17.35
CA ILE A 12 2.07 1.79 16.38
C ILE A 12 2.38 0.49 17.13
N GLN A 13 1.43 -0.45 17.14
CA GLN A 13 1.62 -1.80 17.66
C GLN A 13 2.13 -2.73 16.57
N ILE A 14 3.42 -3.10 16.63
CA ILE A 14 4.00 -4.11 15.73
C ILE A 14 3.88 -5.48 16.38
N TRP A 15 3.03 -6.35 15.82
CA TRP A 15 3.00 -7.77 16.18
C TRP A 15 4.24 -8.47 15.63
N ARG A 16 5.25 -8.67 16.48
CA ARG A 16 6.40 -9.53 16.17
C ARG A 16 6.04 -10.96 16.49
N TRP A 17 5.77 -11.77 15.47
CA TRP A 17 6.00 -13.22 15.58
C TRP A 17 7.51 -13.42 15.66
N PHE A 18 8.03 -13.47 16.89
CA PHE A 18 9.41 -13.85 17.16
C PHE A 18 9.62 -15.29 16.67
N HIS A 19 10.18 -15.47 15.47
CA HIS A 19 10.95 -16.67 15.20
C HIS A 19 12.36 -16.45 15.77
N ALA A 20 12.77 -17.38 16.62
CA ALA A 20 13.95 -17.27 17.47
C ALA A 20 15.21 -16.90 16.68
N ARG A 21 15.98 -15.98 17.26
CA ARG A 21 17.43 -15.73 17.08
C ARG A 21 18.07 -16.42 15.86
N TYR A 22 18.41 -15.62 14.84
CA TYR A 22 19.51 -15.94 13.94
C TYR A 22 20.80 -16.12 14.77
N PRO A 23 21.46 -17.28 14.73
CA PRO A 23 22.68 -17.48 15.48
C PRO A 23 23.83 -16.72 14.82
N SER A 24 24.52 -15.92 15.62
CA SER A 24 25.90 -15.54 15.36
C SER A 24 26.76 -16.81 15.32
N LYS A 25 27.43 -17.04 14.18
CA LYS A 25 28.50 -18.02 13.94
C LYS A 25 28.18 -19.50 14.24
N GLY A 26 28.14 -20.29 13.16
CA GLY A 26 28.53 -21.70 13.12
C GLY A 26 27.50 -22.69 13.66
N THR A 27 26.75 -23.30 12.75
CA THR A 27 26.53 -24.76 12.61
C THR A 27 25.34 -25.00 11.68
N ASP A 28 25.38 -26.12 10.95
CA ASP A 28 24.41 -26.59 9.98
C ASP A 28 22.95 -26.45 10.43
N ALA A 29 22.20 -25.53 9.81
CA ALA A 29 20.76 -25.54 9.84
C ALA A 29 20.27 -25.18 8.44
N LYS A 30 19.64 -26.15 7.76
CA LYS A 30 18.97 -25.98 6.48
C LYS A 30 18.16 -24.69 6.49
N ARG A 31 18.50 -23.74 5.61
CA ARG A 31 17.68 -22.54 5.33
C ARG A 31 16.23 -23.01 5.14
N ALA A 32 15.30 -22.53 5.97
CA ALA A 32 13.89 -22.80 5.77
C ALA A 32 13.48 -22.24 4.40
N VAL A 33 13.06 -23.12 3.49
CA VAL A 33 12.58 -22.73 2.15
C VAL A 33 11.23 -22.01 2.33
N PRO A 34 11.01 -20.86 1.68
CA PRO A 34 9.72 -20.17 1.71
C PRO A 34 8.57 -21.10 1.31
N ARG A 35 7.49 -21.10 2.09
CA ARG A 35 6.33 -21.99 1.89
C ARG A 35 5.22 -21.37 1.06
N ASN A 36 5.22 -20.05 0.91
CA ASN A 36 4.27 -19.30 0.08
C ASN A 36 4.92 -18.03 -0.48
N ILE A 37 4.18 -17.31 -1.33
CA ILE A 37 4.68 -16.12 -2.02
C ILE A 37 5.05 -14.97 -1.06
N LEU A 38 4.32 -14.82 0.07
CA LEU A 38 4.62 -13.78 1.04
C LEU A 38 5.93 -14.08 1.79
N GLU A 39 6.15 -15.35 2.17
CA GLU A 39 7.43 -15.78 2.74
C GLU A 39 8.59 -15.59 1.75
N GLN A 40 8.36 -15.84 0.46
CA GLN A 40 9.36 -15.64 -0.59
C GLN A 40 9.72 -14.15 -0.74
N ILE A 41 8.71 -13.27 -0.74
CA ILE A 41 8.91 -11.81 -0.79
C ILE A 41 9.75 -11.34 0.40
N ILE A 42 9.42 -11.80 1.62
CA ILE A 42 10.18 -11.43 2.83
C ILE A 42 11.62 -11.90 2.71
N TRP A 43 11.81 -13.17 2.32
CA TRP A 43 13.13 -13.77 2.15
C TRP A 43 14.02 -12.98 1.19
N ASP A 44 13.49 -12.70 -0.01
CA ASP A 44 14.22 -11.95 -1.03
C ASP A 44 14.52 -10.53 -0.56
N LYS A 45 13.59 -9.92 0.18
CA LYS A 45 13.77 -8.58 0.74
C LYS A 45 14.88 -8.53 1.79
N GLU A 46 14.98 -9.54 2.64
CA GLU A 46 16.05 -9.63 3.64
C GLU A 46 17.43 -9.72 2.97
N VAL A 47 17.56 -10.61 1.98
CA VAL A 47 18.79 -10.77 1.19
C VAL A 47 19.16 -9.46 0.49
N GLU A 48 18.19 -8.83 -0.17
CA GLU A 48 18.36 -7.55 -0.86
C GLU A 48 18.84 -6.44 0.11
N VAL A 49 18.23 -6.32 1.28
CA VAL A 49 18.58 -5.30 2.28
C VAL A 49 19.99 -5.49 2.80
N ILE A 50 20.42 -6.73 3.07
CA ILE A 50 21.78 -7.04 3.52
C ILE A 50 22.79 -6.62 2.45
N GLN A 51 22.57 -7.02 1.19
CA GLN A 51 23.46 -6.68 0.08
C GLN A 51 23.55 -5.16 -0.13
N ARG A 52 22.42 -4.44 -0.11
CA ARG A 52 22.39 -2.99 -0.27
C ARG A 52 23.10 -2.26 0.86
N LYS A 53 22.93 -2.71 2.12
CA LYS A 53 23.63 -2.13 3.28
C LYS A 53 25.14 -2.34 3.21
N ALA A 54 25.59 -3.48 2.69
CA ALA A 54 27.01 -3.75 2.47
C ALA A 54 27.59 -2.87 1.35
N ARG A 55 26.83 -2.64 0.26
CA ARG A 55 27.24 -1.81 -0.87
C ARG A 55 27.22 -0.31 -0.55
N THR A 56 26.24 0.13 0.24
CA THR A 56 26.04 1.54 0.57
C THR A 56 25.67 1.64 2.05
N PRO A 57 26.68 1.75 2.93
CA PRO A 57 26.46 1.96 4.35
C PRO A 57 25.56 3.18 4.63
N LEU A 58 24.81 3.13 5.73
CA LEU A 58 23.87 4.20 6.10
C LEU A 58 24.57 5.56 6.30
N SER A 59 25.82 5.56 6.80
CA SER A 59 26.65 6.76 6.93
C SER A 59 26.85 7.44 5.58
N ASP A 60 27.20 6.65 4.57
CA ASP A 60 27.58 7.14 3.25
C ASP A 60 26.33 7.59 2.48
N MET A 61 25.22 6.88 2.66
CA MET A 61 23.91 7.29 2.13
C MET A 61 23.47 8.64 2.70
N LYS A 62 23.65 8.86 4.02
CA LYS A 62 23.34 10.16 4.65
C LYS A 62 24.24 11.28 4.14
N ALA A 63 25.54 11.02 4.03
CA ALA A 63 26.48 12.00 3.49
C ALA A 63 26.13 12.38 2.04
N SER A 64 25.78 11.39 1.22
CA SER A 64 25.37 11.61 -0.18
C SER A 64 24.06 12.39 -0.29
N ALA A 65 23.10 12.14 0.61
CA ALA A 65 21.81 12.85 0.60
C ALA A 65 21.96 14.35 0.89
N VAL A 66 22.92 14.74 1.73
CA VAL A 66 23.22 16.16 2.02
C VAL A 66 23.79 16.87 0.79
N LEU A 67 24.55 16.16 -0.05
CA LEU A 67 25.17 16.68 -1.27
C LEU A 67 24.31 16.48 -2.52
N ALA A 68 23.10 15.94 -2.37
CA ALA A 68 22.24 15.63 -3.49
C ALA A 68 21.80 16.93 -4.20
N PRO A 69 21.69 16.91 -5.54
CA PRO A 69 21.07 18.02 -6.26
C PRO A 69 19.61 18.19 -5.81
N PRO A 70 18.98 19.34 -6.12
CA PRO A 70 17.58 19.55 -5.85
C PRO A 70 16.69 18.39 -6.33
N PRO A 71 15.60 18.07 -5.62
CA PRO A 71 14.64 17.06 -6.06
C PRO A 71 14.20 17.30 -7.50
N ARG A 72 14.09 16.23 -8.28
CA ARG A 72 13.55 16.29 -9.64
C ARG A 72 12.10 16.79 -9.59
N ASP A 73 11.66 17.43 -10.66
CA ASP A 73 10.26 17.80 -10.82
C ASP A 73 9.38 16.56 -10.94
N PHE A 74 8.93 16.07 -9.80
CA PHE A 74 8.13 14.86 -9.66
C PHE A 74 6.79 15.02 -10.39
N LEU A 75 6.13 16.17 -10.22
CA LEU A 75 4.82 16.42 -10.82
C LEU A 75 4.94 16.53 -12.34
N GLY A 76 5.95 17.27 -12.84
CA GLY A 76 6.23 17.34 -14.28
C GLY A 76 6.56 15.98 -14.89
N ALA A 77 7.32 15.13 -14.18
CA ALA A 77 7.63 13.77 -14.64
C ALA A 77 6.38 12.88 -14.74
N LEU A 78 5.43 13.02 -13.79
CA LEU A 78 4.16 12.31 -13.81
C LEU A 78 3.26 12.80 -14.94
N HIS A 79 3.08 14.12 -15.10
CA HIS A 79 2.29 14.68 -16.21
C HIS A 79 2.85 14.22 -17.56
N ALA A 80 4.17 14.26 -17.74
CA ALA A 80 4.80 13.77 -18.96
C ALA A 80 4.55 12.26 -19.18
N ALA A 81 4.49 11.45 -18.11
CA ALA A 81 4.17 10.03 -18.21
C ALA A 81 2.69 9.80 -18.57
N CYS A 82 1.75 10.51 -17.94
CA CYS A 82 0.33 10.46 -18.29
C CYS A 82 0.11 10.80 -19.77
N HIS A 83 0.70 11.90 -20.25
CA HIS A 83 0.60 12.30 -21.66
C HIS A 83 1.17 11.24 -22.61
N ARG A 84 2.34 10.66 -22.31
CA ARG A 84 2.92 9.58 -23.13
C ARG A 84 2.05 8.33 -23.20
N ASN A 85 1.25 8.08 -22.17
CA ASN A 85 0.42 6.89 -22.04
C ASN A 85 -1.06 7.14 -22.39
N GLY A 86 -1.39 8.27 -23.03
CA GLY A 86 -2.74 8.55 -23.52
C GLY A 86 -3.70 9.08 -22.44
N GLU A 87 -3.21 9.97 -21.57
CA GLU A 87 -3.97 10.57 -20.46
C GLU A 87 -4.44 9.55 -19.40
N VAL A 88 -3.68 8.47 -19.25
CA VAL A 88 -3.92 7.47 -18.20
C VAL A 88 -3.25 7.92 -16.90
N PRO A 89 -3.97 7.94 -15.76
CA PRO A 89 -3.39 8.28 -14.47
C PRO A 89 -2.18 7.41 -14.15
N ALA A 90 -1.03 8.03 -13.89
CA ALA A 90 0.23 7.35 -13.56
C ALA A 90 0.50 7.24 -12.06
N LEU A 91 -0.33 7.88 -11.21
CA LEU A 91 -0.16 7.93 -9.77
C LEU A 91 -1.48 7.70 -9.05
N ILE A 92 -1.46 6.84 -8.04
CA ILE A 92 -2.51 6.73 -7.02
C ILE A 92 -2.01 7.48 -5.79
N ALA A 93 -2.73 8.53 -5.39
CA ALA A 93 -2.46 9.20 -4.12
C ALA A 93 -3.13 8.43 -2.99
N GLU A 94 -2.35 7.62 -2.26
CA GLU A 94 -2.86 6.82 -1.16
C GLU A 94 -3.08 7.66 0.10
N VAL A 95 -4.25 7.53 0.71
CA VAL A 95 -4.66 8.21 1.94
C VAL A 95 -5.33 7.22 2.87
N HIS A 96 -5.23 7.52 4.16
CA HIS A 96 -5.78 6.67 5.21
C HIS A 96 -6.63 7.42 6.22
N ASP A 97 -6.53 8.75 6.25
CA ASP A 97 -7.29 9.56 7.17
C ASP A 97 -7.69 10.89 6.54
N GLU A 98 -8.54 11.61 7.26
CA GLU A 98 -9.08 12.90 6.84
C GLU A 98 -8.00 13.94 6.58
N ARG A 99 -6.93 13.94 7.38
CA ARG A 99 -5.86 14.94 7.26
C ARG A 99 -5.02 14.68 6.03
N GLU A 100 -4.77 13.41 5.71
CA GLU A 100 -4.12 12.99 4.46
C GLU A 100 -4.96 13.37 3.25
N LEU A 101 -6.26 13.03 3.27
CA LEU A 101 -7.18 13.39 2.21
C LEU A 101 -7.27 14.90 2.00
N ASP A 102 -7.36 15.68 3.08
CA ASP A 102 -7.40 17.15 3.00
C ASP A 102 -6.10 17.75 2.44
N ARG A 103 -4.95 17.08 2.58
CA ARG A 103 -3.70 17.49 1.92
C ARG A 103 -3.71 17.16 0.44
N VAL A 104 -4.12 15.94 0.08
CA VAL A 104 -4.19 15.49 -1.32
C VAL A 104 -5.18 16.34 -2.14
N LEU A 105 -6.33 16.68 -1.57
CA LEU A 105 -7.34 17.51 -2.26
C LEU A 105 -6.88 18.95 -2.56
N LYS A 106 -5.81 19.42 -1.92
CA LYS A 106 -5.17 20.73 -2.19
C LYS A 106 -4.14 20.66 -3.31
N VAL A 107 -3.74 19.47 -3.75
CA VAL A 107 -2.81 19.29 -4.86
C VAL A 107 -3.61 19.32 -6.16
N ASP A 108 -3.20 20.18 -7.09
CA ASP A 108 -3.77 20.22 -8.43
C ASP A 108 -3.24 19.08 -9.29
N GLY A 109 -4.07 18.54 -10.18
CA GLY A 109 -3.70 17.43 -11.07
C GLY A 109 -3.81 16.03 -10.46
N VAL A 110 -4.34 15.89 -9.23
CA VAL A 110 -4.69 14.57 -8.70
C VAL A 110 -5.97 14.08 -9.37
N GLU A 111 -5.87 12.95 -10.06
CA GLU A 111 -6.99 12.34 -10.79
C GLU A 111 -7.46 11.01 -10.16
N LEU A 112 -6.59 10.37 -9.36
CA LEU A 112 -6.84 9.07 -8.76
C LEU A 112 -6.36 9.03 -7.30
N ILE A 113 -7.26 8.73 -6.37
CA ILE A 113 -6.98 8.59 -4.94
C ILE A 113 -7.23 7.14 -4.51
N GLY A 114 -6.28 6.60 -3.78
CA GLY A 114 -6.42 5.32 -3.09
C GLY A 114 -6.82 5.55 -1.65
N ILE A 115 -7.97 5.03 -1.20
CA ILE A 115 -8.30 5.01 0.23
C ILE A 115 -7.90 3.65 0.78
N ASN A 116 -6.83 3.63 1.57
CA ASN A 116 -6.40 2.45 2.27
C ASN A 116 -7.12 2.35 3.61
N ASN A 117 -7.88 1.27 3.78
CA ASN A 117 -8.69 1.07 4.97
C ASN A 117 -7.91 0.77 6.27
N ARG A 118 -6.57 0.68 6.21
CA ARG A 118 -5.62 0.39 7.33
C ARG A 118 -5.82 -0.94 8.05
N SER A 119 -7.04 -1.43 8.11
CA SER A 119 -7.40 -2.77 8.54
C SER A 119 -7.54 -3.65 7.31
N LEU A 120 -7.00 -4.85 7.39
CA LEU A 120 -7.29 -5.87 6.39
C LEU A 120 -8.74 -6.33 6.49
N VAL A 121 -9.43 -6.12 7.61
CA VAL A 121 -10.72 -6.73 7.95
C VAL A 121 -11.89 -5.73 7.89
N ASP A 122 -11.62 -4.43 7.83
CA ASP A 122 -12.66 -3.39 7.88
C ASP A 122 -12.52 -2.42 6.71
N THR A 123 -13.63 -2.08 6.06
CA THR A 123 -13.73 -1.15 4.91
C THR A 123 -14.44 0.16 5.27
N ALA A 124 -14.76 0.38 6.55
CA ALA A 124 -15.49 1.55 7.02
C ALA A 124 -14.77 2.88 6.76
N ASN A 125 -13.43 2.87 6.62
CA ASN A 125 -12.65 4.09 6.38
C ASN A 125 -13.02 4.75 5.05
N THR A 126 -13.19 3.96 3.97
CA THR A 126 -13.67 4.44 2.67
C THR A 126 -14.98 5.21 2.81
N ASN A 127 -15.98 4.62 3.46
CA ASN A 127 -17.28 5.28 3.67
C ASN A 127 -17.15 6.56 4.49
N MET A 128 -16.46 6.51 5.64
CA MET A 128 -16.26 7.67 6.50
C MET A 128 -15.60 8.84 5.75
N LEU A 129 -14.56 8.59 4.95
CA LEU A 129 -13.87 9.63 4.20
C LEU A 129 -14.74 10.20 3.07
N LEU A 130 -15.52 9.35 2.40
CA LEU A 130 -16.44 9.77 1.34
C LEU A 130 -17.65 10.55 1.88
N GLU A 131 -18.19 10.19 3.05
CA GLU A 131 -19.24 10.99 3.69
C GLU A 131 -18.77 12.42 3.94
N LYS A 132 -17.53 12.58 4.39
CA LYS A 132 -17.01 13.90 4.76
C LYS A 132 -16.50 14.71 3.57
N ARG A 133 -15.82 14.08 2.60
CA ARG A 133 -15.12 14.77 1.48
C ARG A 133 -15.62 14.38 0.09
N GLY A 134 -16.56 13.45 -0.02
CA GLY A 134 -17.05 12.92 -1.29
C GLY A 134 -17.60 13.99 -2.22
N TYR A 135 -18.20 15.06 -1.68
CA TYR A 135 -18.61 16.22 -2.49
C TYR A 135 -17.42 16.88 -3.22
N ILE A 136 -16.30 17.10 -2.53
CA ILE A 136 -15.10 17.73 -3.11
C ILE A 136 -14.47 16.80 -4.15
N ILE A 137 -14.36 15.50 -3.84
CA ILE A 137 -13.87 14.46 -4.74
C ILE A 137 -14.69 14.44 -6.03
N LYS A 138 -16.02 14.37 -5.92
CA LYS A 138 -16.95 14.39 -7.07
C LYS A 138 -16.82 15.69 -7.87
N LYS A 139 -16.76 16.85 -7.20
CA LYS A 139 -16.60 18.16 -7.86
C LYS A 139 -15.30 18.25 -8.66
N LYS A 140 -14.20 17.69 -8.14
CA LYS A 140 -12.90 17.63 -8.82
C LYS A 140 -12.79 16.46 -9.81
N ARG A 141 -13.83 15.62 -9.95
CA ARG A 141 -13.88 14.44 -10.83
C ARG A 141 -12.75 13.44 -10.55
N ILE A 142 -12.35 13.34 -9.28
CA ILE A 142 -11.29 12.43 -8.86
C ILE A 142 -11.86 11.03 -8.74
N GLN A 143 -11.25 10.06 -9.39
CA GLN A 143 -11.58 8.66 -9.22
C GLN A 143 -11.02 8.16 -7.89
N VAL A 144 -11.76 7.29 -7.22
CA VAL A 144 -11.36 6.72 -5.93
C VAL A 144 -11.26 5.20 -6.07
N VAL A 145 -10.20 4.65 -5.50
CA VAL A 145 -9.96 3.22 -5.34
C VAL A 145 -10.06 2.88 -3.86
N SER A 146 -10.89 1.90 -3.49
CA SER A 146 -10.85 1.35 -2.13
C SER A 146 -9.79 0.25 -2.07
N GLU A 147 -8.91 0.33 -1.07
CA GLU A 147 -7.78 -0.60 -0.90
C GLU A 147 -7.83 -1.27 0.47
N SER A 148 -7.40 -2.54 0.53
CA SER A 148 -7.44 -3.39 1.73
C SER A 148 -8.88 -3.60 2.26
N GLY A 149 -9.11 -4.61 3.11
CA GLY A 149 -10.47 -4.84 3.64
C GLY A 149 -11.37 -5.76 2.81
N LEU A 150 -10.93 -6.20 1.63
CA LEU A 150 -11.81 -6.81 0.62
C LEU A 150 -11.57 -8.32 0.50
N PHE A 151 -12.28 -9.11 1.31
CA PHE A 151 -12.15 -10.57 1.33
C PHE A 151 -13.34 -11.29 0.70
N THR A 152 -14.50 -10.67 0.70
CA THR A 152 -15.78 -11.27 0.32
C THR A 152 -16.55 -10.37 -0.65
N PRO A 153 -17.53 -10.93 -1.40
CA PRO A 153 -18.44 -10.12 -2.20
C PRO A 153 -19.21 -9.06 -1.42
N ASP A 154 -19.47 -9.29 -0.13
CA ASP A 154 -20.16 -8.33 0.71
C ASP A 154 -19.27 -7.12 1.04
N ASP A 155 -17.96 -7.32 1.21
CA ASP A 155 -17.00 -6.22 1.38
C ASP A 155 -16.94 -5.33 0.12
N VAL A 156 -16.97 -5.96 -1.07
CA VAL A 156 -17.02 -5.25 -2.35
C VAL A 156 -18.35 -4.50 -2.50
N ALA A 157 -19.48 -5.15 -2.21
CA ALA A 157 -20.79 -4.52 -2.27
C ALA A 157 -20.89 -3.31 -1.31
N TYR A 158 -20.26 -3.41 -0.12
CA TYR A 158 -20.25 -2.34 0.86
C TYR A 158 -19.58 -1.05 0.32
N VAL A 159 -18.42 -1.17 -0.36
CA VAL A 159 -17.75 -0.01 -0.95
C VAL A 159 -18.42 0.46 -2.25
N GLN A 160 -19.05 -0.44 -3.01
CA GLN A 160 -19.86 -0.08 -4.17
C GLN A 160 -21.09 0.75 -3.79
N ASN A 161 -21.76 0.40 -2.70
CA ASN A 161 -22.87 1.19 -2.16
C ASN A 161 -22.45 2.61 -1.71
N ALA A 162 -21.15 2.81 -1.42
CA ALA A 162 -20.56 4.13 -1.19
C ALA A 162 -20.35 4.95 -2.48
N GLY A 163 -20.57 4.34 -3.65
CA GLY A 163 -20.30 4.89 -4.97
C GLY A 163 -18.88 4.61 -5.49
N ILE A 164 -18.16 3.63 -4.92
CA ILE A 164 -16.81 3.25 -5.36
C ILE A 164 -16.86 1.96 -6.17
N PHE A 165 -16.51 2.06 -7.44
CA PHE A 165 -16.54 0.93 -8.37
C PHE A 165 -15.15 0.39 -8.72
N THR A 166 -14.10 0.98 -8.15
CA THR A 166 -12.72 0.55 -8.36
C THR A 166 -12.13 0.09 -7.04
N VAL A 167 -11.58 -1.11 -7.03
CA VAL A 167 -10.99 -1.73 -5.85
C VAL A 167 -9.61 -2.27 -6.15
N LEU A 168 -8.71 -2.22 -5.16
CA LEU A 168 -7.41 -2.87 -5.21
C LEU A 168 -7.40 -4.01 -4.19
N VAL A 169 -7.22 -5.23 -4.69
CA VAL A 169 -7.31 -6.45 -3.90
C VAL A 169 -6.02 -7.24 -4.06
N GLY A 170 -5.38 -7.58 -2.93
CA GLY A 170 -4.11 -8.28 -2.91
C GLY A 170 -4.17 -9.53 -2.05
N GLU A 171 -4.06 -9.35 -0.73
CA GLU A 171 -3.90 -10.45 0.23
C GLU A 171 -5.00 -11.51 0.16
N SER A 172 -6.27 -11.11 0.05
CA SER A 172 -7.40 -12.04 -0.02
C SER A 172 -7.34 -12.98 -1.23
N LEU A 173 -6.70 -12.56 -2.32
CA LEU A 173 -6.47 -13.37 -3.51
C LEU A 173 -5.16 -14.16 -3.42
N LEU A 174 -4.07 -13.50 -3.01
CA LEU A 174 -2.72 -14.08 -3.02
C LEU A 174 -2.48 -15.10 -1.90
N ALA A 175 -3.30 -15.09 -0.84
CA ALA A 175 -3.25 -16.09 0.22
C ALA A 175 -3.95 -17.41 -0.16
N GLN A 176 -4.67 -17.46 -1.29
CA GLN A 176 -5.40 -18.64 -1.73
C GLN A 176 -4.53 -19.55 -2.60
N GLU A 177 -4.82 -20.86 -2.59
CA GLU A 177 -4.14 -21.81 -3.48
C GLU A 177 -4.40 -21.53 -4.96
N ASP A 178 -5.60 -21.04 -5.28
CA ASP A 178 -6.01 -20.63 -6.64
C ASP A 178 -6.53 -19.19 -6.62
N PRO A 179 -5.65 -18.19 -6.90
CA PRO A 179 -6.05 -16.79 -6.96
C PRO A 179 -7.07 -16.48 -8.05
N GLY A 180 -7.10 -17.25 -9.15
CA GLY A 180 -8.06 -17.06 -10.24
C GLY A 180 -9.48 -17.41 -9.81
N ARG A 181 -9.63 -18.53 -9.10
CA ARG A 181 -10.90 -18.92 -8.46
C ARG A 181 -11.32 -17.93 -7.38
N ALA A 182 -10.38 -17.46 -6.56
CA ALA A 182 -10.65 -16.45 -5.54
C ALA A 182 -11.18 -15.14 -6.15
N ASN A 183 -10.55 -14.68 -7.24
CA ASN A 183 -10.97 -13.48 -7.96
C ASN A 183 -12.37 -13.63 -8.56
N ALA A 184 -12.67 -14.78 -9.18
CA ALA A 184 -14.02 -15.05 -9.70
C ALA A 184 -15.08 -15.07 -8.59
N GLY A 185 -14.73 -15.56 -7.40
CA GLY A 185 -15.61 -15.60 -6.24
C GLY A 185 -15.86 -14.23 -5.59
N LEU A 186 -15.02 -13.23 -5.86
CA LEU A 186 -15.11 -11.90 -5.24
C LEU A 186 -16.21 -11.01 -5.86
N PHE A 187 -16.59 -11.26 -7.12
CA PHE A 187 -17.58 -10.47 -7.86
C PHE A 187 -18.92 -11.21 -8.05
N GLY A 188 -19.33 -12.01 -7.06
CA GLY A 188 -20.42 -12.99 -7.17
C GLY A 188 -21.87 -12.50 -6.98
N LYS A 189 -22.14 -11.19 -6.94
CA LYS A 189 -23.52 -10.65 -6.99
C LYS A 189 -23.71 -9.91 -8.30
N GLU A 190 -24.81 -10.21 -9.01
CA GLU A 190 -25.26 -9.41 -10.15
C GLU A 190 -25.37 -7.95 -9.72
N LEU A 191 -24.51 -7.11 -10.30
CA LEU A 191 -24.43 -5.70 -9.98
C LEU A 191 -25.57 -5.01 -10.73
N LEU A 192 -26.53 -4.44 -10.00
CA LEU A 192 -27.57 -3.61 -10.60
C LEU A 192 -26.91 -2.41 -11.32
N PRO A 193 -27.35 -2.09 -12.56
CA PRO A 193 -26.79 -1.00 -13.36
C PRO A 193 -27.01 0.38 -12.74
#